data_AF-A0A7W7J1K6-F1
#
_entry.id   AF-A0A7W7J1K6-F1
#
_cell.length_a   1.000
_cell.length_b   1.000
_cell.length_c   1.000
_cell.angle_alpha   90.00
_cell.angle_beta   90.00
_cell.angle_gamma   90.00
#
_symmetry.space_group_name_H-M   'P 1'
#
loop_
_entity.id
_entity.type
_entity.pdbx_description
1 polymer ?
#
loop_
_entity_poly.entity_id
_entity_poly.type
_entity_poly.pdbx_seq_one_letter_code
_entity_poly.pdbx_strand_id
1 'polypeptide(L)'
;MNNILVPADDFLHQEDEIYTIIRNHWIIILGYITINDDRTIDVDGSVRFPESSSYLIELPLQFNKVSGDFNCSGLNLMTLKGAPVEVGGIFDCSYNRLTSLEFAPIHAAGFIFDNNVACLSTGNSNYFDNVSVIFRSSEPKIPEIIDDHQEMLATIFKYQDFFQVWDNKDSVNIAGIHELIQEINEGLE
;
A
#
# COMPACT_ATOMS: atom_id res chain seq x y z
N MET A 1 18.68 35.00 8.70
CA MET A 1 17.94 34.17 7.73
C MET A 1 18.98 33.58 6.79
N ASN A 2 19.36 32.32 7.00
CA ASN A 2 20.30 31.65 6.11
C ASN A 2 19.50 31.10 4.93
N ASN A 3 19.59 31.76 3.78
CA ASN A 3 19.19 31.16 2.52
C ASN A 3 20.25 30.13 2.15
N ILE A 4 19.95 28.87 2.42
CA ILE A 4 20.72 27.75 1.87
C ILE A 4 20.34 27.68 0.39
N LEU A 5 21.21 28.20 -0.48
CA LEU A 5 21.17 27.94 -1.91
C LEU A 5 21.56 26.48 -2.11
N VAL A 6 20.58 25.62 -2.38
CA VAL A 6 20.86 24.27 -2.90
C VAL A 6 21.38 24.45 -4.34
N PRO A 7 22.60 23.98 -4.69
CA PRO A 7 23.15 24.14 -6.03
C PRO A 7 22.33 23.36 -7.05
N ALA A 8 22.09 23.95 -8.23
CA ALA A 8 21.39 23.29 -9.34
C ALA A 8 22.03 21.95 -9.77
N ASP A 9 23.33 21.76 -9.52
CA ASP A 9 24.03 20.51 -9.78
C ASP A 9 23.49 19.36 -8.92
N ASP A 10 23.18 19.59 -7.64
CA ASP A 10 22.65 18.54 -6.75
C ASP A 10 21.26 18.07 -7.20
N PHE A 11 20.46 18.98 -7.77
CA PHE A 11 19.13 18.65 -8.31
C PHE A 11 19.23 17.76 -9.56
N LEU A 12 20.11 18.12 -10.50
CA LEU A 12 20.33 17.33 -11.72
C LEU A 12 20.89 15.94 -11.42
N HIS A 13 21.79 15.80 -10.46
CA HIS A 13 22.34 14.50 -10.06
C HIS A 13 21.27 13.60 -9.43
N GLN A 14 20.35 14.15 -8.62
CA GLN A 14 19.26 13.38 -8.00
C GLN A 14 18.23 12.90 -9.02
N GLU A 15 17.90 13.75 -9.99
CA GLU A 15 17.02 13.38 -11.11
C GLU A 15 17.62 12.21 -11.90
N ASP A 16 18.92 12.26 -12.19
CA ASP A 16 19.64 11.18 -12.87
C ASP A 16 19.66 9.87 -12.07
N GLU A 17 19.77 9.92 -10.73
CA GLU A 17 19.69 8.73 -9.87
C GLU A 17 18.32 8.03 -9.96
N ILE A 18 17.23 8.78 -9.84
CA ILE A 18 15.86 8.23 -9.89
C ILE A 18 15.59 7.61 -11.25
N TYR A 19 15.91 8.31 -12.35
CA TYR A 19 15.75 7.76 -13.69
C TYR A 19 16.64 6.53 -13.92
N THR A 20 17.81 6.47 -13.29
CA THR A 20 18.67 5.28 -13.34
C THR A 20 18.05 4.10 -12.61
N ILE A 21 17.44 4.31 -11.44
CA ILE A 21 16.73 3.25 -10.71
C ILE A 21 15.54 2.73 -11.52
N ILE A 22 14.73 3.63 -12.10
CA ILE A 22 13.60 3.27 -12.99
C ILE A 22 14.09 2.38 -14.14
N ARG A 23 15.17 2.80 -14.83
CA ARG A 23 15.75 2.05 -15.95
C ARG A 23 16.37 0.71 -15.54
N ASN A 24 17.01 0.63 -14.38
CA ASN A 24 17.68 -0.60 -13.93
C ASN A 24 16.68 -1.64 -13.41
N HIS A 25 15.59 -1.20 -12.79
CA HIS A 25 14.54 -2.08 -12.25
C HIS A 25 13.37 -2.31 -13.20
N TRP A 26 13.43 -1.69 -14.39
CA TRP A 26 12.44 -1.79 -15.45
C TRP A 26 11.05 -1.39 -14.95
N ILE A 27 10.99 -0.37 -14.09
CA ILE A 27 9.74 0.15 -13.57
C ILE A 27 9.01 0.84 -14.71
N ILE A 28 7.76 0.44 -14.94
CA ILE A 28 6.98 0.94 -16.05
C ILE A 28 6.06 2.03 -15.52
N ILE A 29 6.32 3.25 -15.95
CA ILE A 29 5.51 4.42 -15.64
C ILE A 29 4.72 4.81 -16.88
N LEU A 30 3.39 4.75 -16.77
CA LEU A 30 2.44 5.14 -17.80
C LEU A 30 1.95 6.54 -17.50
N GLY A 31 2.80 7.53 -17.74
CA GLY A 31 2.54 8.91 -17.36
C GLY A 31 3.81 9.72 -17.20
N TYR A 32 3.73 10.78 -16.38
CA TYR A 32 4.86 11.65 -16.05
C TYR A 32 5.17 11.55 -14.56
N ILE A 33 6.44 11.79 -14.21
CA ILE A 33 6.86 11.85 -12.80
C ILE A 33 7.23 13.26 -12.42
N THR A 34 6.99 13.60 -11.15
CA THR A 34 7.58 14.75 -10.45
C THR A 34 8.37 14.22 -9.26
N ILE A 35 9.60 14.70 -9.10
CA ILE A 35 10.45 14.37 -7.95
C ILE A 35 10.30 15.49 -6.94
N ASN A 36 9.81 15.16 -5.75
CA ASN A 36 9.57 16.10 -4.66
C ASN A 36 10.88 16.44 -3.92
N ASP A 37 10.88 17.53 -3.14
CA ASP A 37 12.04 17.97 -2.36
C ASP A 37 12.53 16.92 -1.34
N ASP A 38 11.63 16.05 -0.86
CA ASP A 38 11.92 14.93 0.04
C ASP A 38 12.36 13.65 -0.69
N ARG A 39 12.57 13.74 -2.01
CA ARG A 39 12.92 12.67 -2.94
C ARG A 39 11.82 11.62 -3.17
N THR A 40 10.61 11.86 -2.67
CA THR A 40 9.47 11.02 -3.05
C THR A 40 9.02 11.34 -4.48
N ILE A 41 8.32 10.40 -5.08
CA ILE A 41 7.91 10.47 -6.49
C ILE A 41 6.40 10.59 -6.56
N ASP A 42 5.93 11.68 -7.17
CA ASP A 42 4.57 11.81 -7.64
C ASP A 42 4.48 11.34 -9.09
N VAL A 43 3.46 10.55 -9.42
CA VAL A 43 3.21 10.00 -10.75
C VAL A 43 1.83 10.48 -11.21
N ASP A 44 1.81 11.28 -12.27
CA ASP A 44 0.58 11.54 -13.02
C ASP A 44 0.40 10.44 -14.06
N GLY A 45 -0.21 9.33 -13.63
CA GLY A 45 -0.36 8.10 -14.39
C GLY A 45 -0.29 6.86 -13.51
N SER A 46 -0.04 5.71 -14.14
CA SER A 46 0.05 4.41 -13.45
C SER A 46 1.49 3.91 -13.32
N VAL A 47 1.75 3.12 -12.28
CA VAL A 47 3.02 2.42 -12.07
C VAL A 47 2.77 0.91 -12.12
N ARG A 48 3.61 0.18 -12.86
CA ARG A 48 3.60 -1.28 -12.84
C ARG A 48 5.01 -1.86 -12.89
N PHE A 49 5.19 -3.02 -12.27
CA PHE A 49 6.43 -3.78 -12.32
C PHE A 49 6.27 -4.99 -13.25
N PRO A 50 7.24 -5.29 -14.12
CA PRO A 50 7.18 -6.50 -14.95
C PRO A 50 7.44 -7.75 -14.10
N GLU A 51 6.96 -8.92 -14.54
CA GLU A 51 7.19 -10.20 -13.86
C GLU A 51 8.67 -10.52 -13.63
N SER A 52 9.55 -10.03 -14.52
CA SER A 52 11.00 -10.14 -14.39
C SER A 52 11.56 -9.41 -13.16
N SER A 53 10.79 -8.51 -12.54
CA SER A 53 11.16 -7.78 -11.32
C SER A 53 10.87 -8.56 -10.03
N SER A 54 10.48 -9.83 -10.12
CA SER A 54 10.24 -10.69 -8.95
C SER A 54 11.44 -10.84 -8.00
N TYR A 55 12.65 -10.41 -8.38
CA TYR A 55 13.79 -10.35 -7.45
C TYR A 55 13.66 -9.25 -6.38
N LEU A 56 12.75 -8.29 -6.56
CA LEU A 56 12.51 -7.22 -5.58
C LEU A 56 11.90 -7.76 -4.28
N ILE A 57 12.53 -7.40 -3.17
CA ILE A 57 12.04 -7.67 -1.81
C ILE A 57 11.49 -6.42 -1.10
N GLU A 58 11.77 -5.25 -1.65
CA GLU A 58 11.25 -3.92 -1.28
C GLU A 58 11.12 -3.06 -2.54
N LEU A 59 10.31 -2.00 -2.50
CA LEU A 59 10.20 -1.07 -3.63
C LEU A 59 11.49 -0.25 -3.76
N PRO A 60 12.08 -0.15 -4.96
CA PRO A 60 13.38 0.50 -5.14
C PRO A 60 13.33 2.03 -5.10
N LEU A 61 12.13 2.61 -5.00
CA LEU A 61 11.86 4.04 -4.95
C LEU A 61 10.82 4.34 -3.88
N GLN A 62 10.78 5.60 -3.43
CA GLN A 62 9.75 6.10 -2.53
C GLN A 62 8.70 6.84 -3.36
N PHE A 63 7.52 6.25 -3.50
CA PHE A 63 6.38 6.90 -4.15
C PHE A 63 5.56 7.68 -3.12
N ASN A 64 4.98 8.81 -3.53
CA ASN A 64 4.09 9.60 -2.70
C ASN A 64 2.67 9.59 -3.25
N LYS A 65 2.44 10.16 -4.44
CA LYS A 65 1.13 10.14 -5.10
C LYS A 65 1.16 9.45 -6.44
N VAL A 66 0.12 8.71 -6.78
CA VAL A 66 -0.05 8.07 -8.10
C VAL A 66 -1.48 8.31 -8.55
N SER A 67 -1.70 9.08 -9.62
CA SER A 67 -3.07 9.43 -10.05
C SER A 67 -3.83 8.26 -10.68
N GLY A 68 -3.12 7.26 -11.19
CA GLY A 68 -3.67 6.02 -11.75
C GLY A 68 -3.50 4.81 -10.83
N ASP A 69 -3.26 3.65 -11.44
CA ASP A 69 -3.06 2.39 -10.73
C ASP A 69 -1.61 2.22 -10.25
N PHE A 70 -1.43 1.56 -9.12
CA PHE A 70 -0.14 1.11 -8.64
C PHE A 70 -0.14 -0.42 -8.50
N ASN A 71 0.43 -1.10 -9.48
CA ASN A 71 0.50 -2.56 -9.49
C ASN A 71 1.92 -3.01 -9.13
N CYS A 72 2.08 -3.52 -7.90
CA CYS A 72 3.28 -4.21 -7.43
C CYS A 72 3.02 -5.69 -7.13
N SER A 73 2.02 -6.30 -7.78
CA SER A 73 1.69 -7.71 -7.57
C SER A 73 2.67 -8.66 -8.23
N GLY A 74 2.76 -9.88 -7.69
CA GLY A 74 3.63 -10.93 -8.24
C GLY A 74 5.13 -10.68 -8.05
N LEU A 75 5.51 -9.78 -7.16
CA LEU A 75 6.90 -9.59 -6.75
C LEU A 75 7.23 -10.53 -5.57
N ASN A 76 8.40 -10.35 -4.93
CA ASN A 76 8.75 -11.05 -3.69
C ASN A 76 8.84 -10.06 -2.52
N LEU A 77 8.04 -8.98 -2.56
CA LEU A 77 8.06 -7.94 -1.54
C LEU A 77 7.77 -8.52 -0.17
N MET A 78 8.59 -8.17 0.81
CA MET A 78 8.39 -8.51 2.22
C MET A 78 7.79 -7.33 3.00
N THR A 79 7.74 -6.14 2.39
CA THR A 79 7.20 -4.90 2.96
C THR A 79 6.67 -4.00 1.85
N LEU A 80 5.73 -3.11 2.19
CA LEU A 80 5.25 -2.04 1.31
C LEU A 80 5.98 -0.71 1.51
N LYS A 81 7.13 -0.70 2.21
CA LYS A 81 7.97 0.50 2.28
C LYS A 81 8.26 1.05 0.88
N GLY A 82 8.07 2.37 0.73
CA GLY A 82 8.16 3.06 -0.55
C GLY A 82 6.89 3.03 -1.39
N ALA A 83 5.81 2.37 -0.95
CA ALA A 83 4.52 2.46 -1.62
C ALA A 83 3.94 3.88 -1.53
N PRO A 84 3.14 4.31 -2.53
CA PRO A 84 2.45 5.58 -2.49
C PRO A 84 1.52 5.68 -1.28
N VAL A 85 1.41 6.91 -0.75
CA VAL A 85 0.44 7.27 0.29
C VAL A 85 -0.96 7.45 -0.30
N GLU A 86 -1.05 7.91 -1.55
CA GLU A 86 -2.30 8.15 -2.27
C GLU A 86 -2.27 7.53 -3.67
N VAL A 87 -3.30 6.76 -4.00
CA VAL A 87 -3.48 6.13 -5.32
C VAL A 87 -4.86 6.49 -5.85
N GLY A 88 -4.94 7.10 -7.03
CA GLY A 88 -6.24 7.46 -7.63
C GLY A 88 -7.01 6.26 -8.19
N GLY A 89 -6.29 5.19 -8.55
CA GLY A 89 -6.84 3.93 -9.04
C GLY A 89 -6.69 2.78 -8.04
N ILE A 90 -6.34 1.62 -8.58
CA ILE A 90 -6.16 0.38 -7.81
C ILE A 90 -4.72 0.26 -7.32
N PHE A 91 -4.54 0.02 -6.02
CA PHE A 91 -3.30 -0.48 -5.45
C PHE A 91 -3.37 -2.01 -5.33
N ASP A 92 -2.59 -2.72 -6.14
CA ASP A 92 -2.51 -4.18 -6.13
C ASP A 92 -1.14 -4.63 -5.63
N CYS A 93 -1.12 -5.23 -4.44
CA CYS A 93 0.05 -5.83 -3.82
C CYS A 93 -0.09 -7.35 -3.62
N SER A 94 -1.03 -7.99 -4.31
CA SER A 94 -1.23 -9.43 -4.24
C SER A 94 -0.01 -10.23 -4.73
N TYR A 95 0.05 -11.52 -4.39
CA TYR A 95 1.12 -12.43 -4.80
C TYR A 95 2.53 -12.09 -4.30
N ASN A 96 2.64 -11.37 -3.18
CA ASN A 96 3.91 -11.02 -2.54
C ASN A 96 4.25 -11.96 -1.37
N ARG A 97 5.27 -11.62 -0.56
CA ARG A 97 5.69 -12.31 0.68
C ARG A 97 5.49 -11.43 1.91
N LEU A 98 4.49 -10.56 1.87
CA LEU A 98 4.15 -9.64 2.95
C LEU A 98 3.73 -10.42 4.20
N THR A 99 4.25 -10.01 5.36
CA THR A 99 3.79 -10.52 6.66
C THR A 99 2.71 -9.63 7.27
N SER A 100 2.71 -8.34 6.91
CA SER A 100 1.71 -7.33 7.28
C SER A 100 1.43 -6.39 6.10
N LEU A 101 0.39 -5.58 6.23
CA LEU A 101 0.04 -4.52 5.27
C LEU A 101 0.54 -3.14 5.70
N GLU A 102 1.51 -3.09 6.63
CA GLU A 102 2.14 -1.82 7.04
C GLU A 102 2.71 -1.10 5.81
N PHE A 103 2.54 0.22 5.78
CA PHE A 103 2.87 1.09 4.64
C PHE A 103 1.98 0.94 3.40
N ALA A 104 0.85 0.24 3.50
CA ALA A 104 -0.22 0.34 2.50
C ALA A 104 -0.69 1.81 2.35
N PRO A 105 -1.22 2.20 1.16
CA PRO A 105 -1.70 3.56 0.93
C PRO A 105 -2.76 3.96 1.95
N ILE A 106 -2.80 5.25 2.32
CA ILE A 106 -3.89 5.80 3.13
C ILE A 106 -5.15 5.91 2.29
N HIS A 107 -5.03 6.23 1.00
CA HIS A 107 -6.16 6.38 0.08
C HIS A 107 -5.93 5.58 -1.21
N ALA A 108 -6.92 4.79 -1.62
CA ALA A 108 -6.96 4.14 -2.93
C ALA A 108 -8.41 3.89 -3.39
N ALA A 109 -8.72 3.97 -4.68
CA ALA A 109 -10.04 3.58 -5.16
C ALA A 109 -10.27 2.06 -5.01
N GLY A 110 -9.21 1.27 -5.20
CA GLY A 110 -9.24 -0.17 -4.95
C GLY A 110 -8.00 -0.63 -4.21
N PHE A 111 -8.17 -1.56 -3.27
CA PHE A 111 -7.05 -2.20 -2.59
C PHE A 111 -7.12 -3.72 -2.75
N ILE A 112 -6.11 -4.30 -3.37
CA ILE A 112 -6.03 -5.74 -3.65
C ILE A 112 -4.81 -6.31 -2.95
N PHE A 113 -5.03 -7.32 -2.11
CA PHE A 113 -3.98 -8.08 -1.43
C PHE A 113 -4.33 -9.57 -1.42
N ASP A 114 -3.39 -10.42 -1.03
CA ASP A 114 -3.63 -11.87 -0.94
C ASP A 114 -3.83 -12.35 0.51
N ASN A 115 -4.40 -13.54 0.67
CA ASN A 115 -4.68 -14.12 1.98
C ASN A 115 -3.44 -14.68 2.71
N ASN A 116 -2.21 -14.26 2.36
CA ASN A 116 -0.97 -14.77 2.93
C ASN A 116 -0.40 -13.90 4.07
N VAL A 117 -0.99 -12.73 4.31
CA VAL A 117 -0.61 -11.82 5.40
C VAL A 117 -1.05 -12.37 6.77
N ALA A 118 -0.21 -12.18 7.79
CA ALA A 118 -0.51 -12.61 9.16
C ALA A 118 -1.34 -11.57 9.93
N CYS A 119 -1.21 -10.30 9.57
CA CYS A 119 -1.98 -9.19 10.14
C CYS A 119 -2.40 -8.23 9.02
N LEU A 120 -3.65 -7.74 9.06
CA LEU A 120 -4.12 -6.71 8.12
C LEU A 120 -3.87 -5.29 8.62
N SER A 121 -3.24 -5.11 9.79
CA SER A 121 -2.89 -3.78 10.25
C SER A 121 -1.99 -3.08 9.23
N THR A 122 -2.43 -1.90 8.80
CA THR A 122 -1.65 -1.00 7.93
C THR A 122 -0.85 0.03 8.73
N GLY A 123 -1.09 0.06 10.05
CA GLY A 123 -0.54 1.02 10.99
C GLY A 123 -1.28 2.36 11.05
N ASN A 124 -2.32 2.57 10.22
CA ASN A 124 -3.16 3.78 10.23
C ASN A 124 -4.58 3.45 9.71
N SER A 125 -5.57 4.31 9.94
CA SER A 125 -6.84 4.28 9.19
C SER A 125 -6.63 4.52 7.69
N ASN A 126 -7.31 3.73 6.85
CA ASN A 126 -7.25 3.85 5.38
C ASN A 126 -8.64 4.03 4.77
N TYR A 127 -8.72 4.74 3.66
CA TYR A 127 -9.95 5.03 2.94
C TYR A 127 -9.87 4.39 1.56
N PHE A 128 -10.52 3.23 1.45
CA PHE A 128 -10.63 2.48 0.20
C PHE A 128 -12.08 2.42 -0.25
N ASP A 129 -12.36 2.66 -1.54
CA ASP A 129 -13.73 2.51 -2.04
C ASP A 129 -14.11 1.02 -2.14
N ASN A 130 -13.14 0.18 -2.52
CA ASN A 130 -13.31 -1.27 -2.54
C ASN A 130 -12.04 -1.99 -2.06
N VAL A 131 -12.22 -3.13 -1.40
CA VAL A 131 -11.14 -4.01 -0.95
C VAL A 131 -11.40 -5.41 -1.46
N SER A 132 -10.36 -6.08 -1.97
CA SER A 132 -10.48 -7.43 -2.52
C SER A 132 -9.33 -8.33 -2.07
N VAL A 133 -9.68 -9.53 -1.60
CA VAL A 133 -8.71 -10.53 -1.16
C VAL A 133 -8.57 -11.62 -2.23
N ILE A 134 -7.35 -11.88 -2.68
CA ILE A 134 -7.04 -13.00 -3.56
C ILE A 134 -6.59 -14.20 -2.74
N PHE A 135 -7.27 -15.33 -2.91
CA PHE A 135 -6.92 -16.58 -2.22
C PHE A 135 -5.83 -17.34 -2.97
N ARG A 136 -4.63 -17.42 -2.37
CA ARG A 136 -3.50 -18.21 -2.90
C ARG A 136 -3.47 -19.64 -2.42
N SER A 137 -4.04 -19.89 -1.25
CA SER A 137 -4.25 -21.22 -0.66
C SER A 137 -5.72 -21.42 -0.32
N SER A 138 -6.15 -22.69 -0.28
CA SER A 138 -7.47 -23.09 0.18
C SER A 138 -7.69 -22.85 1.67
N GLU A 139 -6.60 -22.75 2.45
CA GLU A 139 -6.64 -22.37 3.86
C GLU A 139 -6.32 -20.87 3.97
N PRO A 140 -7.30 -20.01 4.34
CA PRO A 140 -7.03 -18.60 4.59
C PRO A 140 -6.11 -18.41 5.79
N LYS A 141 -5.14 -17.50 5.67
CA LYS A 141 -4.37 -17.02 6.83
C LYS A 141 -4.99 -15.77 7.46
N ILE A 142 -5.94 -15.14 6.77
CA ILE A 142 -6.71 -14.07 7.36
C ILE A 142 -7.57 -14.62 8.52
N PRO A 143 -7.76 -13.86 9.61
CA PRO A 143 -8.60 -14.26 10.73
C PRO A 143 -10.02 -14.60 10.30
N GLU A 144 -10.59 -15.71 10.81
CA GLU A 144 -11.92 -16.23 10.43
C GLU A 144 -13.02 -15.15 10.53
N ILE A 145 -13.02 -14.35 11.60
CA ILE A 145 -13.99 -13.25 11.77
C ILE A 145 -13.94 -12.21 10.65
N ILE A 146 -12.79 -12.00 10.03
CA ILE A 146 -12.63 -11.08 8.90
C ILE A 146 -13.00 -11.78 7.59
N ASP A 147 -12.67 -13.07 7.47
CA ASP A 147 -13.04 -13.89 6.31
C ASP A 147 -14.57 -14.01 6.16
N ASP A 148 -15.30 -14.08 7.28
CA ASP A 148 -16.77 -14.11 7.30
C ASP A 148 -17.42 -12.76 6.93
N HIS A 149 -16.66 -11.66 6.93
CA HIS A 149 -17.16 -10.28 6.75
C HIS A 149 -16.34 -9.51 5.70
N GLN A 150 -15.91 -10.17 4.62
CA GLN A 150 -15.04 -9.54 3.62
C GLN A 150 -15.66 -8.30 2.95
N GLU A 151 -16.98 -8.27 2.80
CA GLU A 151 -17.70 -7.11 2.25
C GLU A 151 -17.55 -5.85 3.10
N MET A 152 -17.18 -6.00 4.38
CA MET A 152 -16.98 -4.91 5.33
C MET A 152 -15.51 -4.45 5.39
N LEU A 153 -14.60 -5.08 4.64
CA LEU A 153 -13.15 -4.82 4.73
C LEU A 153 -12.81 -3.34 4.56
N ALA A 154 -13.41 -2.64 3.60
CA ALA A 154 -13.20 -1.21 3.42
C ALA A 154 -13.50 -0.41 4.69
N THR A 155 -14.61 -0.72 5.35
CA THR A 155 -15.03 -0.09 6.62
C THR A 155 -14.13 -0.52 7.77
N ILE A 156 -13.68 -1.78 7.80
CA ILE A 156 -12.69 -2.27 8.78
C ILE A 156 -11.39 -1.47 8.65
N PHE A 157 -10.83 -1.33 7.45
CA PHE A 157 -9.61 -0.54 7.23
C PHE A 157 -9.80 0.95 7.60
N LYS A 158 -10.99 1.52 7.35
CA LYS A 158 -11.34 2.91 7.72
C LYS A 158 -11.32 3.14 9.22
N TYR A 159 -11.88 2.21 9.99
CA TYR A 159 -12.10 2.41 11.43
C TYR A 159 -11.18 1.56 12.34
N GLN A 160 -10.21 0.83 11.77
CA GLN A 160 -9.33 -0.09 12.50
C GLN A 160 -8.62 0.55 13.72
N ASP A 161 -8.17 1.80 13.61
CA ASP A 161 -7.47 2.50 14.68
C ASP A 161 -8.43 2.96 15.78
N PHE A 162 -9.62 3.42 15.38
CA PHE A 162 -10.64 3.93 16.30
C PHE A 162 -11.14 2.84 17.23
N PHE A 163 -11.43 1.65 16.67
CA PHE A 163 -11.88 0.49 17.45
C PHE A 163 -10.73 -0.40 17.92
N GLN A 164 -9.47 -0.02 17.67
CA GLN A 164 -8.28 -0.80 18.07
C GLN A 164 -8.36 -2.27 17.63
N VAL A 165 -8.69 -2.50 16.36
CA VAL A 165 -8.95 -3.84 15.77
C VAL A 165 -7.73 -4.77 15.86
N TRP A 166 -6.53 -4.26 16.12
CA TRP A 166 -5.28 -5.02 16.13
C TRP A 166 -4.52 -4.93 17.46
N ASP A 167 -4.15 -6.08 18.03
CA ASP A 167 -3.24 -6.18 19.17
C ASP A 167 -1.79 -6.23 18.70
N ASN A 168 -0.98 -5.24 19.10
CA ASN A 168 0.46 -5.17 18.81
C ASN A 168 0.86 -5.40 17.33
N LYS A 169 -0.06 -5.17 16.39
CA LYS A 169 0.11 -5.39 14.93
C LYS A 169 0.34 -6.84 14.49
N ASP A 170 0.10 -7.82 15.37
CA ASP A 170 0.36 -9.25 15.09
C ASP A 170 -0.91 -10.12 15.16
N SER A 171 -1.98 -9.65 15.82
CA SER A 171 -3.25 -10.38 15.94
C SER A 171 -4.46 -9.46 15.96
N VAL A 172 -5.64 -10.01 15.68
CA VAL A 172 -6.91 -9.29 15.84
C VAL A 172 -7.25 -9.15 17.33
N ASN A 173 -7.57 -7.93 17.74
CA ASN A 173 -8.25 -7.67 19.00
C ASN A 173 -9.73 -8.00 18.85
N ILE A 174 -10.15 -9.12 19.44
CA ILE A 174 -11.51 -9.65 19.32
C ILE A 174 -12.57 -8.66 19.84
N ALA A 175 -12.28 -7.92 20.91
CA ALA A 175 -13.23 -6.95 21.44
C ALA A 175 -13.44 -5.79 20.47
N GLY A 176 -12.35 -5.25 19.93
CA GLY A 176 -12.38 -4.13 18.98
C GLY A 176 -13.09 -4.47 17.67
N ILE A 177 -12.80 -5.63 17.08
CA ILE A 177 -13.47 -6.04 15.84
C ILE A 177 -14.96 -6.36 16.06
N HIS A 178 -15.34 -6.94 17.20
CA HIS A 178 -16.75 -7.20 17.53
C HIS A 178 -17.53 -5.90 17.66
N GLU A 179 -16.96 -4.90 18.35
CA GLU A 179 -17.57 -3.58 18.51
C GLU A 179 -17.75 -2.89 17.15
N LEU A 180 -16.71 -2.91 16.31
CA LEU A 180 -16.79 -2.35 14.96
C LEU A 180 -17.86 -3.05 14.10
N ILE A 181 -17.91 -4.38 14.10
CA ILE A 181 -18.93 -5.12 13.33
C ILE A 181 -20.33 -4.79 13.84
N GLN A 182 -20.52 -4.64 15.14
CA GLN A 182 -21.80 -4.23 15.71
C GLN A 182 -22.21 -2.84 15.22
N GLU A 183 -21.31 -1.85 15.32
CA GLU A 183 -21.58 -0.48 14.87
C GLU A 183 -21.90 -0.41 13.37
N ILE A 184 -21.20 -1.18 12.54
CA ILE A 184 -21.51 -1.25 11.10
C ILE A 184 -22.92 -1.81 10.87
N ASN A 185 -23.31 -2.86 11.60
CA ASN A 185 -24.66 -3.42 11.51
C ASN A 185 -25.74 -2.48 12.04
N GLU A 186 -25.40 -1.57 12.96
CA GLU A 186 -26.28 -0.53 13.49
C GLU A 186 -26.33 0.73 12.61
N GLY A 187 -25.52 0.78 11.54
CA GLY A 187 -25.57 1.82 10.52
C GLY A 187 -24.52 2.91 10.66
N LEU A 188 -23.33 2.58 11.19
CA LEU A 188 -22.16 3.47 11.23
C LEU A 188 -21.95 4.17 9.86
N GLU A 189 -22.08 5.50 9.86
CA GLU A 189 -21.81 6.39 8.71
C GLU A 189 -20.31 6.71 8.56
#